data_AF-A0A7V9GCE1-F1
#
_entry.id   AF-A0A7V9GCE1-F1
#
_cell.length_a   1.000
_cell.length_b   1.000
_cell.length_c   1.000
_cell.angle_alpha   90.00
_cell.angle_beta   90.00
_cell.angle_gamma   90.00
#
_symmetry.space_group_name_H-M   'P 1'
#
loop_
_entity.id
_entity.type
_entity.pdbx_description
1 polymer ?
#
loop_
_entity_poly.entity_id
_entity_poly.type
_entity_poly.pdbx_seq_one_letter_code
_entity_poly.pdbx_strand_id
1 'polypeptide(L)'
;MNTTKAAEFCLIVKGNYFTVEEAKHALQDPFIEDFVEEKGKFRIHNFDDIQATSGISLGDLEIEMIDDEVFEISCKSSPLILTERKAEKLAETLRRQAMFDEITVEPLE
;
A
#
# COMPACT_ATOMS: atom_id res chain seq x y z
N MET A 1 18.68 16.22 -23.18
CA MET A 1 17.33 15.61 -23.17
C MET A 1 17.06 15.23 -21.73
N ASN A 2 16.35 16.06 -20.97
CA ASN A 2 16.05 15.75 -19.57
C ASN A 2 14.73 14.99 -19.53
N THR A 3 14.81 13.67 -19.63
CA THR A 3 13.70 12.82 -19.21
C THR A 3 13.68 12.86 -17.69
N THR A 4 12.82 13.69 -17.12
CA THR A 4 12.46 13.62 -15.70
C THR A 4 11.79 12.26 -15.51
N LYS A 5 12.58 11.22 -15.22
CA LYS A 5 12.03 9.92 -14.78
C LYS A 5 11.30 10.27 -13.49
N ALA A 6 9.97 10.12 -13.47
CA ALA A 6 9.22 10.37 -12.26
C ALA A 6 9.83 9.48 -11.18
N ALA A 7 10.31 10.08 -10.09
CA ALA A 7 10.86 9.33 -8.98
C ALA A 7 9.74 8.43 -8.44
N GLU A 8 10.03 7.14 -8.38
CA GLU A 8 9.16 6.14 -7.79
C GLU A 8 9.45 6.11 -6.28
N PHE A 9 8.42 5.82 -5.49
CA PHE A 9 8.49 5.81 -4.03
C PHE A 9 7.88 4.52 -3.49
N CYS A 10 8.27 4.14 -2.30
CA CYS A 10 7.65 3.09 -1.51
C CYS A 10 7.30 3.60 -0.11
N LEU A 11 6.59 2.78 0.65
CA LEU A 11 6.42 2.99 2.08
C LEU A 11 7.24 1.93 2.81
N ILE A 12 8.03 2.36 3.80
CA ILE A 12 8.63 1.45 4.77
C ILE A 12 7.76 1.47 6.01
N VAL A 13 7.22 0.31 6.36
CA VAL A 13 6.30 0.14 7.48
C VAL A 13 6.85 -0.85 8.49
N LYS A 14 6.61 -0.58 9.77
CA LYS A 14 6.96 -1.48 10.87
C LYS A 14 5.70 -1.90 11.61
N GLY A 15 5.60 -3.18 11.93
CA GLY A 15 4.51 -3.69 12.75
C GLY A 15 4.82 -5.07 13.29
N ASN A 16 4.11 -5.47 14.33
CA ASN A 16 4.26 -6.76 15.01
C ASN A 16 3.67 -7.93 14.17
N TYR A 17 4.24 -8.14 12.99
CA TYR A 17 3.92 -9.19 12.02
C TYR A 17 5.18 -10.00 11.74
N PHE A 18 5.06 -11.33 11.75
CA PHE A 18 6.20 -12.24 11.59
C PHE A 18 6.28 -12.83 10.17
N THR A 19 5.28 -12.56 9.34
CA THR A 19 5.21 -13.04 7.97
C THR A 19 4.69 -11.96 7.02
N VAL A 20 5.06 -12.07 5.74
CA VAL A 20 4.57 -11.18 4.69
C VAL A 20 3.05 -11.31 4.54
N GLU A 21 2.49 -12.51 4.69
CA GLU A 21 1.06 -12.75 4.63
C GLU A 21 0.29 -12.03 5.74
N GLU A 22 0.80 -12.02 6.97
CA GLU A 22 0.20 -11.27 8.08
C GLU A 22 0.20 -9.76 7.81
N ALA A 23 1.35 -9.21 7.40
CA ALA A 23 1.45 -7.80 7.06
C ALA A 23 0.58 -7.43 5.84
N LYS A 24 0.43 -8.36 4.89
CA LYS A 24 -0.47 -8.20 3.74
C LYS A 24 -1.93 -8.16 4.16
N HIS A 25 -2.37 -9.01 5.08
CA HIS A 25 -3.71 -8.93 5.64
C HIS A 25 -3.92 -7.60 6.36
N ALA A 26 -2.95 -7.17 7.18
CA ALA A 26 -3.01 -5.87 7.84
C ALA A 26 -3.11 -4.68 6.88
N LEU A 27 -2.41 -4.74 5.74
CA LEU A 27 -2.53 -3.76 4.67
C LEU A 27 -3.93 -3.76 4.04
N GLN A 28 -4.50 -4.94 3.80
CA GLN A 28 -5.70 -5.10 2.98
C GLN A 28 -7.01 -4.93 3.74
N ASP A 29 -7.06 -5.43 4.98
CA ASP A 29 -8.28 -5.54 5.76
C ASP A 29 -9.02 -4.20 5.91
N PRO A 30 -8.39 -3.06 6.25
CA PRO A 30 -9.11 -1.80 6.39
C PRO A 30 -9.81 -1.33 5.12
N PHE A 31 -9.18 -1.56 3.95
CA PHE A 31 -9.77 -1.17 2.67
C PHE A 31 -10.91 -2.10 2.26
N ILE A 32 -10.80 -3.40 2.57
CA ILE A 32 -11.87 -4.37 2.34
C ILE A 32 -13.05 -4.06 3.25
N GLU A 33 -12.81 -3.74 4.52
CA GLU A 33 -13.84 -3.32 5.48
C GLU A 33 -14.59 -2.08 4.99
N ASP A 34 -13.88 -1.00 4.65
CA ASP A 34 -14.47 0.23 4.09
C ASP A 34 -15.32 -0.08 2.83
N PHE A 35 -14.83 -0.95 1.94
CA PHE A 35 -15.57 -1.34 0.74
C PHE A 35 -16.83 -2.15 1.05
N VAL A 36 -16.77 -3.08 2.01
CA VAL A 36 -17.93 -3.86 2.45
C VAL A 36 -18.96 -2.97 3.13
N GLU A 37 -18.53 -1.98 3.91
CA GLU A 37 -19.44 -1.00 4.51
C GLU A 37 -20.17 -0.17 3.44
N GLU A 38 -19.47 0.24 2.38
CA GLU A 38 -20.08 1.05 1.31
C GLU A 38 -20.95 0.23 0.34
N LYS A 39 -20.51 -0.98 -0.04
CA LYS A 39 -21.12 -1.79 -1.13
C LYS A 39 -21.89 -3.02 -0.65
N GLY A 40 -21.79 -3.36 0.62
CA GLY A 40 -22.51 -4.46 1.28
C GLY A 40 -21.94 -5.86 1.07
N LYS A 41 -20.97 -6.06 0.17
CA LYS A 41 -20.26 -7.35 0.00
C LYS A 41 -18.93 -7.19 -0.72
N PHE A 42 -17.96 -8.03 -0.38
CA PHE A 42 -16.68 -8.16 -1.09
C PHE A 42 -16.58 -9.51 -1.81
N ARG A 43 -15.96 -9.52 -2.99
CA ARG A 43 -15.53 -10.73 -3.71
C ARG A 43 -14.11 -10.50 -4.20
N ILE A 44 -13.34 -11.58 -4.38
CA ILE A 44 -11.92 -11.49 -4.79
C ILE A 44 -11.71 -10.69 -6.08
N HIS A 45 -12.61 -10.76 -7.07
CA HIS A 45 -12.48 -9.95 -8.29
C HIS A 45 -12.73 -8.45 -8.08
N ASN A 46 -13.25 -8.03 -6.92
CA ASN A 46 -13.40 -6.62 -6.57
C ASN A 46 -12.12 -6.03 -5.98
N PHE A 47 -11.06 -6.83 -5.83
CA PHE A 47 -9.82 -6.36 -5.22
C PHE A 47 -9.17 -5.22 -6.02
N ASP A 48 -9.25 -5.29 -7.36
CA ASP A 48 -8.77 -4.22 -8.26
C ASP A 48 -9.74 -3.01 -8.33
N ASP A 49 -10.97 -3.17 -7.84
CA ASP A 49 -11.98 -2.09 -7.78
C ASP A 49 -11.76 -1.18 -6.55
N ILE A 50 -11.05 -1.68 -5.53
CA ILE A 50 -10.79 -0.94 -4.28
C ILE A 50 -9.63 0.02 -4.52
N GLN A 51 -9.87 1.33 -4.36
CA GLN A 51 -8.84 2.35 -4.49
C GLN A 51 -8.09 2.51 -3.17
N ALA A 52 -6.79 2.14 -3.15
CA ALA A 52 -5.92 2.40 -1.99
C ALA A 52 -5.52 3.88 -1.92
N THR A 53 -5.25 4.47 -3.09
CA THR A 53 -5.10 5.91 -3.28
C THR A 53 -5.50 6.26 -4.72
N SER A 54 -5.58 7.55 -5.05
CA SER A 54 -6.07 7.99 -6.36
C SER A 54 -5.25 7.37 -7.51
N GLY A 55 -5.89 6.49 -8.27
CA GLY A 55 -5.29 5.82 -9.43
C GLY A 55 -4.27 4.74 -9.07
N ILE A 56 -4.37 4.17 -7.87
CA ILE A 56 -3.68 2.94 -7.46
C ILE A 56 -4.73 2.07 -6.76
N SER A 57 -5.01 0.91 -7.34
CA SER A 57 -5.91 -0.05 -6.70
C SER A 57 -5.18 -0.80 -5.59
N LEU A 58 -5.93 -1.42 -4.69
CA LEU A 58 -5.37 -2.32 -3.68
C LEU A 58 -4.67 -3.53 -4.32
N GLY A 59 -5.17 -3.98 -5.49
CA GLY A 59 -4.55 -5.01 -6.33
C GLY A 59 -3.18 -4.65 -6.91
N ASP A 60 -2.91 -3.35 -7.04
CA ASP A 60 -1.63 -2.85 -7.54
C ASP A 60 -0.55 -2.77 -6.45
N LEU A 61 -0.90 -2.97 -5.17
CA LEU A 61 0.06 -2.92 -4.06
C LEU A 61 0.70 -4.29 -3.82
N GLU A 62 2.01 -4.27 -3.63
CA GLU A 62 2.81 -5.39 -3.17
C GLU A 62 3.40 -5.05 -1.79
N ILE A 63 3.62 -6.08 -0.98
CA ILE A 63 4.27 -5.95 0.32
C ILE A 63 5.34 -7.03 0.44
N GLU A 64 6.54 -6.64 0.82
CA GLU A 64 7.69 -7.52 1.00
C GLU A 64 8.33 -7.25 2.36
N MET A 65 8.83 -8.31 3.02
CA MET A 65 9.60 -8.15 4.26
C MET A 65 11.05 -7.85 3.91
N ILE A 66 11.57 -6.74 4.41
CA ILE A 66 12.94 -6.28 4.14
C ILE A 66 13.86 -6.39 5.35
N ASP A 67 13.28 -6.46 6.57
CA ASP A 67 13.97 -6.75 7.83
C ASP A 67 12.95 -7.34 8.83
N ASP A 68 13.43 -7.78 10.00
CA ASP A 68 12.57 -8.30 11.07
C ASP A 68 11.50 -7.27 11.45
N GLU A 69 10.22 -7.63 11.28
CA GLU A 69 9.04 -6.77 11.53
C GLU A 69 8.99 -5.49 10.66
N VAL A 70 9.82 -5.38 9.62
CA VAL A 70 9.88 -4.23 8.70
C VAL A 70 9.56 -4.67 7.28
N PHE A 71 8.64 -3.95 6.66
CA PHE A 71 8.09 -4.27 5.35
C PHE A 71 8.15 -3.08 4.41
N GLU A 72 8.41 -3.35 3.13
CA GLU A 72 8.24 -2.39 2.05
C GLU A 72 6.87 -2.58 1.40
N ILE A 73 6.13 -1.50 1.18
CA ILE A 73 4.93 -1.47 0.34
C ILE A 73 5.23 -0.67 -0.92
N SER A 74 5.11 -1.33 -2.08
CA SER A 74 5.42 -0.77 -3.39
C SER A 74 4.33 -1.11 -4.42
N CYS A 75 4.47 -0.62 -5.66
CA CYS A 75 3.50 -0.89 -6.72
C CYS A 75 3.98 -2.02 -7.65
N LYS A 76 3.15 -3.04 -7.84
CA LYS A 76 3.47 -4.24 -8.63
C LYS A 76 3.54 -4.00 -10.14
N SER A 77 2.74 -3.05 -10.64
CA SER A 77 2.34 -3.02 -12.04
C SER A 77 2.84 -1.78 -12.77
N SER A 78 3.92 -1.88 -13.54
CA SER A 78 4.25 -0.87 -14.55
C SER A 78 3.10 -0.76 -15.58
N PRO A 79 2.58 0.44 -15.90
CA PRO A 79 3.22 1.75 -15.71
C PRO A 79 2.76 2.53 -14.47
N LEU A 80 2.01 1.91 -13.56
CA LEU A 80 1.59 2.55 -12.32
C LEU A 80 2.77 2.65 -11.36
N ILE A 81 3.01 3.86 -10.86
CA ILE A 81 4.02 4.14 -9.85
C ILE A 81 3.36 4.87 -8.67
N LEU A 82 3.91 4.63 -7.49
CA LEU A 82 3.72 5.52 -6.36
C LEU A 82 4.63 6.73 -6.58
N THR A 83 4.03 7.86 -6.97
CA THR A 83 4.72 9.15 -6.82
C THR A 83 4.73 9.53 -5.34
N GLU A 84 5.65 10.41 -4.93
CA GLU A 84 5.73 10.94 -3.55
C GLU A 84 4.35 11.31 -2.99
N ARG A 85 3.56 12.08 -3.75
CA ARG A 85 2.20 12.50 -3.35
C ARG A 85 1.24 11.33 -3.15
N LYS A 86 1.34 10.27 -3.96
CA LYS A 86 0.50 9.07 -3.82
C LYS A 86 0.94 8.25 -2.60
N ALA A 87 2.26 8.10 -2.42
CA ALA A 87 2.85 7.41 -1.27
C ALA A 87 2.47 8.10 0.05
N GLU A 88 2.57 9.43 0.14
CA GLU A 88 2.15 10.20 1.31
C GLU A 88 0.66 10.02 1.64
N LYS A 89 -0.20 10.04 0.63
CA LYS A 89 -1.63 9.78 0.82
C LYS A 89 -1.91 8.37 1.34
N LEU A 90 -1.21 7.37 0.78
CA LEU A 90 -1.34 5.99 1.24
C LEU A 90 -0.87 5.87 2.69
N ALA A 91 0.27 6.50 3.03
CA ALA A 91 0.81 6.53 4.37
C ALA A 91 -0.16 7.19 5.36
N GLU A 92 -0.78 8.31 5.00
CA GLU A 92 -1.82 8.95 5.82
C GLU A 92 -3.02 8.03 6.06
N THR A 93 -3.49 7.31 5.04
CA THR A 93 -4.60 6.35 5.19
C THR A 93 -4.23 5.25 6.17
N LEU A 94 -3.06 4.62 5.99
CA LEU A 94 -2.59 3.54 6.87
C LEU A 94 -2.37 4.02 8.30
N ARG A 95 -1.84 5.23 8.50
CA ARG A 95 -1.69 5.84 9.83
C ARG A 95 -3.05 6.02 10.54
N ARG A 96 -4.11 6.39 9.81
CA ARG A 96 -5.47 6.53 10.39
C ARG A 96 -6.06 5.20 10.84
N GLN A 97 -5.74 4.13 10.10
CA GLN A 97 -6.21 2.77 10.41
C GLN A 97 -5.37 2.11 11.51
N ALA A 98 -4.22 2.69 11.89
CA ALA A 98 -3.35 2.22 12.97
C ALA A 98 -2.92 0.74 12.83
N MET A 99 -2.75 0.27 11.59
CA MET A 99 -2.32 -1.11 11.29
C MET A 99 -0.82 -1.32 11.49
N PHE A 100 -0.03 -0.26 11.39
CA PHE A 100 1.43 -0.30 11.53
C PHE A 100 1.88 0.70 12.60
N ASP A 101 2.90 0.33 13.36
CA ASP A 101 3.47 1.13 14.44
C ASP A 101 4.22 2.35 13.87
N GLU A 102 4.96 2.14 12.79
CA GLU A 102 5.72 3.18 12.10
C GLU A 102 5.48 3.10 10.59
N ILE A 103 5.35 4.26 9.93
CA ILE A 103 5.16 4.36 8.48
C ILE A 103 5.98 5.54 7.97
N THR A 104 6.89 5.26 7.04
CA THR A 104 7.76 6.25 6.38
C THR A 104 7.64 6.12 4.86
N VAL A 105 7.90 7.22 4.14
CA VAL A 105 7.87 7.27 2.67
C VAL A 105 9.29 7.47 2.19
N GLU A 106 9.76 6.60 1.30
CA GLU A 106 11.12 6.62 0.78
C GLU A 106 11.13 6.54 -0.76
N PRO A 107 12.13 7.14 -1.44
CA PRO A 107 12.35 6.89 -2.86
C PRO A 107 12.68 5.41 -3.11
N LEU A 108 12.07 4.82 -4.15
CA LEU A 108 12.38 3.48 -4.62
C LEU A 108 13.61 3.57 -5.55
N GLU A 109 14.72 2.93 -5.17
CA GLU A 109 16.00 2.96 -5.92
C GLU A 109 16.00 2.15 -7.23
#